data_AF-A0A3C0GDG0-F1
#
_entry.id   AF-A0A3C0GDG0-F1
#
_cell.length_a   1.000
_cell.length_b   1.000
_cell.length_c   1.000
_cell.angle_alpha   90.00
_cell.angle_beta   90.00
_cell.angle_gamma   90.00
#
_symmetry.space_group_name_H-M   'P 1'
#
loop_
_entity.id
_entity.type
_entity.pdbx_description
1 polymer ?
#
loop_
_entity_poly.entity_id
_entity_poly.type
_entity_poly.pdbx_seq_one_letter_code
_entity_poly.pdbx_strand_id
1 'polypeptide(L)'
;MKLRLYFLAALFALSCTAKTNLQAQTEAGDKSVDFNELSESFLHKIKAEEDTQEIQNILANTTIKELDAALDTNDKRLAFWLNIYNAYIQVILQNNPELYDDRGSFFKLEQIKIAGEMVSFAKIEHGLIRKSQWEYG
;
A
#
# COMPACT_ATOMS: atom_id res chain seq x y z
N MET A 1 22.76 39.72 41.56
CA MET A 1 22.03 40.61 40.64
C MET A 1 20.63 40.04 40.44
N LYS A 2 19.58 40.85 40.64
CA LYS A 2 18.13 40.65 40.37
C LYS A 2 17.29 39.67 41.23
N LEU A 3 16.85 40.26 42.34
CA LEU A 3 15.54 40.28 43.02
C LEU A 3 14.28 39.59 42.38
N ARG A 4 13.64 38.72 43.20
CA ARG A 4 12.19 38.44 43.51
C ARG A 4 11.17 38.24 42.39
N LEU A 5 10.27 37.23 42.56
CA LEU A 5 8.84 37.47 42.85
C LEU A 5 8.10 36.20 43.34
N TYR A 6 7.08 36.42 44.17
CA TYR A 6 6.28 35.45 44.92
C TYR A 6 4.99 35.00 44.19
N PHE A 7 4.32 33.99 44.78
CA PHE A 7 2.88 33.62 44.68
C PHE A 7 2.44 33.05 43.31
N LEU A 8 1.51 32.10 43.19
CA LEU A 8 0.32 31.79 43.95
C LEU A 8 -0.10 30.34 43.58
N ALA A 9 -0.43 29.51 44.58
CA ALA A 9 -1.20 28.30 44.33
C ALA A 9 -2.63 28.70 43.98
N ALA A 10 -3.11 28.32 42.81
CA ALA A 10 -4.53 28.39 42.45
C ALA A 10 -4.97 27.00 41.98
N LEU A 11 -5.59 26.29 42.93
CA LEU A 11 -6.46 25.17 42.66
C LEU A 11 -7.63 25.70 41.80
N PHE A 12 -7.76 25.22 40.56
CA PHE A 12 -9.03 25.27 39.85
C PHE A 12 -9.38 23.85 39.43
N ALA A 13 -10.09 23.17 40.32
CA ALA A 13 -10.90 22.03 39.96
C ALA A 13 -12.04 22.57 39.10
N LEU A 14 -11.98 22.32 37.79
CA LEU A 14 -13.14 22.40 36.92
C LEU A 14 -13.40 21.02 36.34
N SER A 15 -14.43 20.41 36.91
CA SER A 15 -15.18 19.29 36.40
C SER A 15 -15.43 19.38 34.90
N CYS A 16 -15.05 18.34 34.17
CA CYS A 16 -15.85 17.85 33.05
C CYS A 16 -15.50 16.38 32.84
N THR A 17 -16.32 15.50 33.42
CA THR A 17 -16.46 14.13 32.96
C THR A 17 -17.08 14.18 31.56
N ALA A 18 -16.26 14.42 30.55
CA ALA A 18 -16.64 14.10 29.19
C ALA A 18 -16.63 12.57 29.10
N LYS A 19 -17.83 11.98 29.10
CA LYS A 19 -18.04 10.65 28.52
C LYS A 19 -17.55 10.75 27.08
N THR A 20 -16.32 10.35 26.83
CA THR A 20 -15.91 10.00 25.48
C THR A 20 -16.66 8.72 25.16
N ASN A 21 -17.80 8.87 24.48
CA ASN A 21 -18.34 7.79 23.68
C ASN A 21 -17.23 7.44 22.69
N LEU A 22 -16.44 6.41 23.02
CA LEU A 22 -15.53 5.78 22.10
C LEU A 22 -16.40 4.93 21.16
N GLN A 23 -17.16 5.58 20.29
CA GLN A 23 -17.56 4.95 19.05
C GLN A 23 -16.32 4.95 18.18
N ALA A 24 -15.58 3.85 18.23
CA ALA A 24 -14.86 3.38 17.06
C ALA A 24 -15.92 3.25 15.96
N GLN A 25 -16.06 4.30 15.15
CA GLN A 25 -16.82 4.22 13.92
C GLN A 25 -15.96 3.39 12.96
N THR A 26 -16.22 2.08 12.92
CA THR A 26 -16.06 1.34 11.67
C THR A 26 -17.07 1.95 10.70
N GLU A 27 -16.66 3.01 10.01
CA GLU A 27 -17.30 3.42 8.77
C GLU A 27 -16.97 2.36 7.71
N ALA A 28 -17.67 1.22 7.80
CA ALA A 28 -17.90 0.37 6.64
C ALA A 28 -18.90 1.09 5.70
N GLY A 29 -18.49 2.27 5.23
CA GLY A 29 -19.04 2.85 4.03
C GLY A 29 -18.37 2.12 2.87
N ASP A 30 -19.19 1.52 2.02
CA ASP A 30 -18.83 0.86 0.75
C ASP A 30 -18.15 1.85 -0.20
N LYS A 31 -16.92 2.27 0.15
CA LYS A 31 -16.01 2.91 -0.78
C LYS A 31 -15.26 1.78 -1.47
N SER A 32 -15.83 1.34 -2.59
CA SER A 32 -15.11 0.59 -3.61
C SER A 32 -13.74 1.23 -3.82
N VAL A 33 -12.67 0.49 -3.55
CA VAL A 33 -11.30 0.92 -3.80
C VAL A 33 -11.10 1.05 -5.32
N ASP A 34 -10.68 2.22 -5.79
CA ASP A 34 -10.19 2.34 -7.15
C ASP A 34 -8.74 1.83 -7.21
N PHE A 35 -8.57 0.62 -7.74
CA PHE A 35 -7.25 -0.01 -7.79
C PHE A 35 -6.30 0.67 -8.79
N ASN A 36 -6.82 1.33 -9.84
CA ASN A 36 -5.98 2.06 -10.77
C ASN A 36 -5.37 3.29 -10.05
N GLU A 37 -6.20 4.10 -9.39
CA GLU A 37 -5.74 5.24 -8.59
C GLU A 37 -4.81 4.80 -7.44
N LEU A 38 -5.13 3.69 -6.78
CA LEU A 38 -4.28 3.11 -5.73
C LEU A 38 -2.88 2.74 -6.26
N SER A 39 -2.82 2.10 -7.43
CA SER A 39 -1.55 1.70 -8.06
C SER A 39 -0.71 2.88 -8.53
N GLU A 40 -1.34 3.94 -9.02
CA GLU A 40 -0.67 5.20 -9.37
C GLU A 40 -0.12 5.88 -8.12
N SER A 41 -0.96 5.99 -7.08
CA SER A 41 -0.59 6.55 -5.78
C SER A 41 0.59 5.81 -5.16
N PHE A 42 0.67 4.49 -5.36
CA PHE A 42 1.82 3.70 -4.93
C PHE A 42 3.13 4.20 -5.54
N LEU A 43 3.16 4.38 -6.87
CA LEU A 43 4.34 4.92 -7.55
C LEU A 43 4.65 6.35 -7.15
N HIS A 44 3.62 7.18 -6.93
CA HIS A 44 3.80 8.55 -6.45
C HIS A 44 4.46 8.59 -5.07
N LYS A 45 4.00 7.75 -4.14
CA LYS A 45 4.58 7.63 -2.80
C LYS A 45 6.02 7.15 -2.82
N ILE A 46 6.32 6.14 -3.64
CA ILE A 46 7.71 5.66 -3.83
C ILE A 46 8.62 6.80 -4.31
N LYS A 47 8.17 7.58 -5.30
CA LYS A 47 8.93 8.73 -5.83
C LYS A 47 9.11 9.85 -4.81
N ALA A 48 8.17 10.01 -3.90
CA ALA A 48 8.22 10.98 -2.81
C ALA A 48 8.96 10.46 -1.57
N GLU A 49 9.50 9.24 -1.61
CA GLU A 49 10.13 8.56 -0.46
C GLU A 49 9.20 8.47 0.76
N GLU A 50 7.89 8.34 0.50
CA GLU A 50 6.86 8.20 1.53
C GLU A 50 6.60 6.73 1.86
N ASP A 51 6.02 6.49 3.05
CA ASP A 51 5.56 5.15 3.44
C ASP A 51 4.47 4.63 2.50
N THR A 52 4.57 3.33 2.19
CA THR A 52 3.67 2.61 1.27
C THR A 52 3.00 1.40 1.91
N GLN A 53 3.24 1.16 3.20
CA GLN A 53 2.76 -0.03 3.89
C GLN A 53 1.24 -0.13 3.88
N GLU A 54 0.52 0.98 3.97
CA GLU A 54 -0.95 1.00 3.87
C GLU A 54 -1.44 0.49 2.52
N ILE A 55 -0.82 0.92 1.42
CA ILE A 55 -1.17 0.46 0.06
C ILE A 55 -0.90 -1.03 -0.07
N GLN A 56 0.28 -1.50 0.40
CA GLN A 56 0.61 -2.92 0.41
C GLN A 56 -0.39 -3.74 1.22
N ASN A 57 -0.86 -3.21 2.35
CA ASN A 57 -1.88 -3.86 3.18
C ASN A 57 -3.24 -3.93 2.48
N ILE A 58 -3.67 -2.87 1.79
CA ILE A 58 -4.91 -2.88 0.99
C ILE A 58 -4.81 -3.95 -0.11
N LEU A 59 -3.70 -3.96 -0.85
CA LEU A 59 -3.46 -4.93 -1.93
C LEU A 59 -3.40 -6.37 -1.40
N ALA A 60 -2.79 -6.60 -0.24
CA ALA A 60 -2.66 -7.92 0.35
C ALA A 60 -3.99 -8.48 0.89
N ASN A 61 -4.90 -7.60 1.34
CA ASN A 61 -6.15 -7.99 2.01
C ASN A 61 -7.42 -7.82 1.15
N THR A 62 -7.31 -7.24 -0.06
CA THR A 62 -8.39 -7.29 -1.05
C THR A 62 -8.72 -8.74 -1.41
N THR A 63 -9.88 -8.97 -2.03
CA THR A 63 -10.23 -10.26 -2.62
C THR A 63 -10.03 -10.26 -4.12
N ILE A 64 -9.81 -11.44 -4.71
CA ILE A 64 -9.74 -11.58 -6.17
C ILE A 64 -11.04 -11.10 -6.85
N LYS A 65 -12.19 -11.30 -6.19
CA LYS A 65 -13.49 -10.86 -6.69
C LYS A 65 -13.60 -9.34 -6.75
N GLU A 66 -13.13 -8.62 -5.74
CA GLU A 66 -13.12 -7.16 -5.74
C GLU A 66 -12.17 -6.61 -6.81
N LEU A 67 -10.99 -7.23 -6.93
CA LEU A 67 -10.00 -6.85 -7.94
C LEU A 67 -10.54 -7.06 -9.37
N ASP A 68 -11.15 -8.20 -9.65
CA ASP A 68 -11.75 -8.52 -10.96
C ASP A 68 -12.94 -7.62 -11.29
N ALA A 69 -13.77 -7.30 -10.29
CA ALA A 69 -14.92 -6.41 -10.49
C ALA A 69 -14.48 -4.97 -10.81
N ALA A 70 -13.42 -4.48 -10.18
CA ALA A 70 -12.91 -3.13 -10.39
C ALA A 70 -12.07 -2.99 -11.67
N LEU A 71 -11.25 -4.00 -11.97
CA LEU A 71 -10.41 -4.06 -13.17
C LEU A 71 -11.18 -4.75 -14.31
N ASP A 72 -12.35 -4.23 -14.65
CA ASP A 72 -13.29 -4.83 -15.62
C ASP A 72 -12.81 -4.76 -17.08
N THR A 73 -12.02 -3.75 -17.45
CA THR A 73 -11.46 -3.60 -18.79
C THR A 73 -10.00 -4.07 -18.90
N ASN A 74 -9.58 -4.37 -20.14
CA ASN A 74 -8.19 -4.73 -20.42
C ASN A 74 -7.22 -3.59 -20.09
N ASP A 75 -7.62 -2.34 -20.32
CA ASP A 75 -6.77 -1.17 -20.10
C ASP A 75 -6.59 -0.93 -18.60
N LYS A 76 -7.66 -1.05 -17.80
CA LYS A 76 -7.58 -0.99 -16.34
C LYS A 76 -6.66 -2.06 -15.78
N ARG A 77 -6.84 -3.33 -16.20
CA ARG A 77 -5.97 -4.44 -15.80
C ARG A 77 -4.52 -4.19 -16.16
N LEU A 78 -4.24 -3.79 -17.40
CA LEU A 78 -2.88 -3.55 -17.85
C LEU A 78 -2.20 -2.42 -17.06
N ALA A 79 -2.89 -1.29 -16.90
CA ALA A 79 -2.37 -0.15 -16.15
C ALA A 79 -2.09 -0.53 -14.68
N PHE A 80 -3.04 -1.21 -14.04
CA PHE A 80 -2.87 -1.69 -12.66
C PHE A 80 -1.65 -2.61 -12.53
N TRP A 81 -1.57 -3.67 -13.34
CA TRP A 81 -0.50 -4.66 -13.20
C TRP A 81 0.87 -4.11 -13.57
N LEU A 82 0.97 -3.19 -14.54
CA LEU A 82 2.22 -2.48 -14.83
C LEU A 82 2.68 -1.64 -13.65
N ASN A 83 1.76 -0.89 -13.02
CA ASN A 83 2.07 -0.07 -11.87
C ASN A 83 2.49 -0.92 -10.67
N ILE A 84 1.76 -2.00 -10.37
CA ILE A 84 2.08 -2.96 -9.31
C ILE A 84 3.45 -3.59 -9.52
N TYR A 85 3.73 -4.06 -10.74
CA TYR A 85 5.01 -4.67 -11.09
C TYR A 85 6.17 -3.69 -10.81
N ASN A 86 6.07 -2.47 -11.32
CA ASN A 86 7.09 -1.45 -11.14
C ASN A 86 7.23 -1.02 -9.67
N ALA A 87 6.11 -0.83 -8.97
CA ALA A 87 6.11 -0.37 -7.58
C ALA A 87 6.78 -1.39 -6.65
N TYR A 88 6.42 -2.66 -6.75
CA TYR A 88 7.01 -3.69 -5.88
C TYR A 88 8.49 -3.94 -6.17
N ILE A 89 8.96 -3.80 -7.42
CA ILE A 89 10.40 -3.85 -7.70
C ILE A 89 11.13 -2.77 -6.88
N GLN A 90 10.63 -1.53 -6.93
CA GLN A 90 11.26 -0.42 -6.23
C GLN A 90 11.24 -0.64 -4.72
N VAL A 91 10.09 -0.96 -4.13
CA VAL A 91 9.97 -1.17 -2.67
C VAL A 91 10.89 -2.30 -2.18
N ILE A 92 10.95 -3.41 -2.90
CA ILE A 92 11.75 -4.56 -2.48
C ILE A 92 13.24 -4.24 -2.59
N LEU A 93 13.68 -3.63 -3.69
CA LEU A 93 15.10 -3.32 -3.93
C LEU A 93 15.59 -2.10 -3.15
N GLN A 94 14.71 -1.18 -2.75
CA GLN A 94 15.05 -0.10 -1.81
C GLN A 94 15.44 -0.66 -0.44
N ASN A 95 14.80 -1.75 -0.01
CA ASN A 95 15.06 -2.38 1.28
C ASN A 95 16.12 -3.49 1.22
N ASN A 96 16.23 -4.20 0.10
CA ASN A 96 17.10 -5.37 -0.09
C ASN A 96 17.76 -5.35 -1.47
N PRO A 97 18.68 -4.39 -1.75
CA PRO A 97 19.26 -4.21 -3.08
C PRO A 97 20.04 -5.43 -3.59
N GLU A 98 20.63 -6.23 -2.70
CA GLU A 98 21.39 -7.44 -2.99
C GLU A 98 20.55 -8.55 -3.63
N LEU A 99 19.22 -8.52 -3.46
CA LEU A 99 18.34 -9.47 -4.16
C LEU A 99 18.48 -9.36 -5.68
N TYR A 100 18.92 -8.21 -6.20
CA TYR A 100 19.11 -8.03 -7.63
C TYR A 100 20.42 -8.63 -8.17
N ASP A 101 21.33 -9.10 -7.30
CA ASP A 101 22.57 -9.77 -7.73
C ASP A 101 22.27 -11.05 -8.52
N ASP A 102 21.23 -11.79 -8.12
CA ASP A 102 20.62 -12.86 -8.90
C ASP A 102 19.22 -12.44 -9.39
N ARG A 103 19.22 -11.67 -10.48
CA ARG A 103 18.00 -11.22 -11.16
C ARG A 103 17.05 -12.37 -11.48
N GLY A 104 17.58 -13.52 -11.92
CA GLY A 104 16.76 -14.65 -12.32
C GLY A 104 15.94 -15.18 -11.15
N SER A 105 16.56 -15.33 -9.99
CA SER A 105 15.87 -15.73 -8.76
C SER A 105 14.94 -14.64 -8.25
N PHE A 106 15.35 -13.36 -8.29
CA PHE A 106 14.52 -12.23 -7.90
C PHE A 106 13.16 -12.20 -8.62
N PHE A 107 13.15 -12.34 -9.94
CA PHE A 107 11.89 -12.30 -10.70
C PHE A 107 11.01 -13.55 -10.49
N LYS A 108 11.59 -14.69 -10.07
CA LYS A 108 10.88 -15.96 -9.86
C LYS A 108 10.35 -16.14 -8.44
N LEU A 109 10.92 -15.45 -7.45
CA LEU A 109 10.52 -15.58 -6.05
C LEU A 109 9.07 -15.09 -5.85
N GLU A 110 8.27 -15.86 -5.11
CA GLU A 110 6.91 -15.48 -4.69
C GLU A 110 6.99 -14.54 -3.48
N GLN A 111 7.12 -13.24 -3.74
CA GLN A 111 7.43 -12.22 -2.72
C GLN A 111 6.44 -11.05 -2.66
N ILE A 112 5.38 -11.10 -3.47
CA ILE A 112 4.37 -10.04 -3.53
C ILE A 112 3.04 -10.63 -3.06
N LYS A 113 2.43 -10.05 -2.03
CA LYS A 113 1.11 -10.49 -1.54
C LYS A 113 0.01 -9.62 -2.13
N ILE A 114 -0.82 -10.18 -3.01
CA ILE A 114 -1.97 -9.49 -3.61
C ILE A 114 -3.17 -10.41 -3.58
N ALA A 115 -4.32 -9.87 -3.19
CA ALA A 115 -5.59 -10.58 -3.14
C ALA A 115 -5.55 -11.87 -2.28
N GLY A 116 -4.74 -11.87 -1.21
CA GLY A 116 -4.51 -13.03 -0.35
C GLY A 116 -3.50 -14.06 -0.88
N GLU A 117 -3.02 -13.94 -2.12
CA GLU A 117 -2.04 -14.86 -2.72
C GLU A 117 -0.63 -14.27 -2.77
N MET A 118 0.37 -15.13 -2.61
CA MET A 118 1.75 -14.80 -2.94
C MET A 118 1.97 -14.99 -4.45
N VAL A 119 2.54 -14.00 -5.11
CA VAL A 119 2.84 -14.01 -6.53
C VAL A 119 4.28 -13.56 -6.78
N SER A 120 4.86 -14.07 -7.87
CA SER A 120 6.16 -13.62 -8.37
C SER A 120 6.00 -12.58 -9.47
N PHE A 121 7.06 -11.81 -9.72
CA PHE A 121 7.10 -10.88 -10.84
C PHE A 121 6.91 -11.60 -12.18
N ALA A 122 7.52 -12.77 -12.36
CA ALA A 122 7.33 -13.59 -13.55
C ALA A 122 5.86 -14.00 -13.75
N LYS A 123 5.14 -14.36 -12.67
CA LYS A 123 3.70 -14.68 -12.74
C LYS A 123 2.88 -13.46 -13.20
N ILE A 124 3.19 -12.27 -12.68
CA ILE A 124 2.55 -11.01 -13.11
C ILE A 124 2.88 -10.70 -14.58
N GLU A 125 4.15 -10.77 -14.97
CA GLU A 125 4.58 -10.41 -16.33
C GLU A 125 3.93 -11.31 -17.39
N HIS A 126 4.09 -12.64 -17.26
CA HIS A 126 3.60 -13.57 -18.27
C HIS A 126 2.07 -13.74 -18.22
N GLY A 127 1.49 -13.76 -17.03
CA GLY A 127 0.06 -14.01 -16.85
C GLY A 127 -0.82 -12.80 -17.12
N LEU A 128 -0.35 -11.60 -16.80
CA LEU A 128 -1.22 -10.41 -16.68
C LEU A 128 -0.81 -9.28 -17.61
N ILE A 129 0.50 -9.02 -17.76
CA ILE A 129 1.00 -7.92 -18.60
C ILE A 129 1.11 -8.36 -20.07
N ARG A 130 1.73 -9.51 -20.33
CA ARG A 130 2.02 -9.99 -21.68
C ARG A 130 0.91 -10.81 -22.33
N LYS A 131 -0.23 -10.98 -21.66
CA LYS A 131 -1.42 -11.67 -22.21
C LYS A 131 -1.10 -13.00 -22.91
N SER A 132 -0.27 -13.85 -22.29
CA SER A 132 0.15 -15.13 -22.86
C SER A 132 0.92 -15.07 -24.20
N GLN A 133 1.42 -13.91 -24.62
CA GLN A 133 2.42 -13.86 -25.70
C GLN A 133 3.71 -14.52 -25.22
N TRP A 134 4.31 -15.41 -26.01
CA TRP A 134 5.48 -16.18 -25.58
C TRP A 134 6.74 -15.29 -25.48
N GLU A 135 7.77 -15.76 -24.76
CA GLU A 135 8.98 -14.97 -24.45
C GLU A 135 9.75 -14.44 -25.67
N TYR A 136 9.51 -14.97 -26.87
CA TYR A 136 10.20 -14.53 -28.08
C TYR A 136 9.29 -14.11 -29.25
N GLY A 137 8.01 -13.77 -28.99
CA GLY A 137 7.02 -13.39 -30.02
C GLY A 137 6.03 -14.48 -30.43
#